data_AF-A0A1F2R9A9-F1
#
_entry.id   AF-A0A1F2R9A9-F1
#
_cell.length_a   1.000
_cell.length_b   1.000
_cell.length_c   1.000
_cell.angle_alpha   90.00
_cell.angle_beta   90.00
_cell.angle_gamma   90.00
#
_symmetry.space_group_name_H-M   'P 1'
#
loop_
_entity.id
_entity.type
_entity.pdbx_description
1 polymer ?
#
loop_
_entity_poly.entity_id
_entity_poly.type
_entity_poly.pdbx_seq_one_letter_code
_entity_poly.pdbx_strand_id
1 'polypeptide(L)'
;MARRESKSSSPNYWLLFELLDTGQGEKQTNKELFLTVMRDLCKFIYQLTRNSVLVAAHFLLFMVVTTDFHTQLQTLDSLTVNPEFRAVVTAYSSSSDETADDPFITASGVRVRHGIVACSRDFPFGSKFLIDGQVYECLDRLARRFDDRIDIWMPSKEAAVNYGKKVLVVEVLDESDASTSGKKIG
;
A
#
# COMPACT_ATOMS: atom_id res chain seq x y z
N MET A 1 -25.51 -43.63 -60.89
CA MET A 1 -24.75 -42.40 -61.20
C MET A 1 -24.03 -41.98 -59.93
N ALA A 2 -22.71 -42.09 -59.90
CA ALA A 2 -21.88 -41.84 -58.73
C ALA A 2 -21.68 -40.34 -58.49
N ARG A 3 -21.63 -39.91 -57.23
CA ARG A 3 -20.83 -38.75 -56.82
C ARG A 3 -20.33 -38.91 -55.38
N ARG A 4 -19.01 -38.77 -55.24
CA ARG A 4 -18.19 -38.86 -54.02
C ARG A 4 -18.05 -37.49 -53.33
N GLU A 5 -17.85 -37.59 -52.01
CA GLU A 5 -17.09 -36.71 -51.08
C GLU A 5 -17.68 -35.31 -50.74
N SER A 6 -17.55 -34.77 -49.52
CA SER A 6 -16.49 -34.90 -48.50
C SER A 6 -16.96 -34.75 -47.03
N LYS A 7 -16.15 -35.28 -46.12
CA LYS A 7 -16.26 -35.36 -44.65
C LYS A 7 -16.37 -34.01 -43.92
N SER A 8 -17.04 -34.01 -42.77
CA SER A 8 -16.67 -33.21 -41.60
C SER A 8 -16.99 -34.01 -40.34
N SER A 9 -15.98 -34.22 -39.50
CA SER A 9 -15.99 -35.11 -38.35
C SER A 9 -16.58 -34.44 -37.11
N SER A 10 -17.58 -35.07 -36.52
CA SER A 10 -17.95 -34.85 -35.12
C SER A 10 -18.05 -36.22 -34.43
N PRO A 11 -17.30 -36.47 -33.35
CA PRO A 11 -17.44 -37.71 -32.59
C PRO A 11 -18.86 -37.82 -32.05
N ASN A 12 -19.52 -38.94 -32.34
CA ASN A 12 -20.86 -39.27 -31.83
C ASN A 12 -20.77 -39.52 -30.32
N TYR A 13 -21.01 -38.47 -29.51
CA TYR A 13 -21.11 -38.57 -28.05
C TYR A 13 -22.32 -39.41 -27.56
N TRP A 14 -23.21 -39.81 -28.48
CA TRP A 14 -24.34 -40.69 -28.19
C TRP A 14 -23.93 -42.12 -27.78
N LEU A 15 -22.75 -42.60 -28.22
CA LEU A 15 -22.25 -43.93 -27.84
C LEU A 15 -21.56 -43.96 -26.46
N LEU A 16 -21.19 -42.81 -25.91
CA LEU A 16 -20.62 -42.71 -24.56
C LEU A 16 -21.70 -42.65 -23.46
N PHE A 17 -22.95 -42.35 -23.83
CA PHE A 17 -24.07 -42.38 -22.89
C PHE A 17 -24.68 -43.78 -22.74
N GLU A 18 -24.46 -44.67 -23.71
CA GLU A 18 -25.03 -46.03 -23.72
C GLU A 18 -24.08 -47.10 -23.12
N LEU A 19 -22.81 -46.75 -22.87
CA LEU A 19 -21.82 -47.60 -22.20
C LEU A 19 -21.70 -47.34 -20.68
N LEU A 20 -22.52 -46.44 -20.14
CA LEU A 20 -22.63 -46.18 -18.69
C LEU A 20 -23.90 -46.80 -18.07
N ASP A 21 -24.64 -47.63 -18.81
CA ASP A 21 -25.92 -48.19 -18.37
C ASP A 21 -25.98 -49.73 -18.45
N THR A 22 -24.88 -50.40 -18.08
CA THR A 22 -24.91 -51.84 -17.76
C THR A 22 -24.38 -52.06 -16.36
N GLY A 23 -25.22 -51.84 -15.35
CA GLY A 23 -24.81 -52.07 -13.96
C GLY A 23 -25.87 -51.79 -12.91
N GLN A 24 -27.04 -52.43 -13.04
CA GLN A 24 -28.03 -52.70 -11.98
C GLN A 24 -28.56 -51.52 -11.13
N GLY A 25 -29.87 -51.35 -11.20
CA GLY A 25 -30.59 -50.27 -10.55
C GLY A 25 -30.54 -50.28 -9.02
N GLU A 26 -30.41 -49.08 -8.46
CA GLU A 26 -31.11 -48.63 -7.27
C GLU A 26 -31.26 -47.10 -7.38
N LYS A 27 -32.47 -46.55 -7.17
CA LYS A 27 -32.68 -45.09 -7.19
C LYS A 27 -31.97 -44.47 -5.99
N GLN A 28 -30.71 -44.10 -6.15
CA GLN A 28 -29.94 -43.50 -5.06
C GLN A 28 -30.47 -42.08 -4.80
N THR A 29 -31.10 -41.89 -3.64
CA THR A 29 -31.74 -40.60 -3.30
C THR A 29 -30.69 -39.49 -3.16
N ASN A 30 -31.06 -38.22 -3.34
CA ASN A 30 -30.16 -37.06 -3.15
C ASN A 30 -29.44 -37.09 -1.78
N LYS A 31 -30.04 -37.73 -0.78
CA LYS A 31 -29.44 -37.94 0.55
C LYS A 31 -28.29 -38.96 0.50
N GLU A 32 -28.46 -40.07 -0.21
CA GLU A 32 -27.42 -41.10 -0.36
C GLU A 32 -26.24 -40.58 -1.19
N LEU A 33 -26.50 -39.78 -2.23
CA LEU A 33 -25.45 -39.10 -3.00
C LEU A 33 -24.67 -38.10 -2.12
N PHE A 34 -25.38 -37.26 -1.36
CA PHE A 34 -24.75 -36.32 -0.42
C PHE A 34 -23.92 -37.04 0.65
N LEU A 35 -24.45 -38.12 1.23
CA LEU A 35 -23.74 -38.94 2.22
C LEU A 35 -22.50 -39.62 1.63
N THR A 36 -22.54 -39.99 0.35
CA THR A 36 -21.40 -40.58 -0.35
C THR A 36 -20.31 -39.52 -0.59
N VAL A 37 -20.68 -38.34 -1.08
CA VAL A 37 -19.76 -37.21 -1.25
C VAL A 37 -19.11 -36.80 0.07
N MET A 38 -19.90 -36.68 1.14
CA MET A 38 -19.38 -36.32 2.46
C MET A 38 -18.47 -37.41 3.05
N ARG A 39 -18.78 -38.69 2.81
CA ARG A 39 -17.95 -39.81 3.25
C ARG A 39 -16.61 -39.82 2.52
N ASP A 40 -16.61 -39.56 1.22
CA ASP A 40 -15.39 -39.51 0.42
C ASP A 40 -14.54 -38.26 0.73
N LEU A 41 -15.18 -37.12 0.99
CA LEU A 41 -14.51 -35.93 1.52
C LEU A 41 -13.88 -36.19 2.90
N CYS A 42 -14.60 -36.81 3.82
CA CYS A 42 -14.05 -37.18 5.13
C CYS A 42 -12.88 -38.16 5.02
N LYS A 43 -12.95 -39.15 4.11
CA LYS A 43 -11.84 -40.06 3.85
C LYS A 43 -10.64 -39.35 3.23
N PHE A 44 -10.88 -38.40 2.33
CA PHE A 44 -9.85 -37.59 1.71
C PHE A 44 -9.15 -36.70 2.72
N ILE A 45 -9.92 -35.98 3.55
CA ILE A 45 -9.41 -35.17 4.66
C ILE A 45 -8.65 -36.06 5.66
N TYR A 46 -9.19 -37.22 6.03
CA TYR A 46 -8.53 -38.16 6.92
C TYR A 46 -7.22 -38.70 6.34
N GLN A 47 -7.17 -39.05 5.05
CA GLN A 47 -5.95 -39.45 4.36
C GLN A 47 -4.93 -38.31 4.28
N LEU A 48 -5.37 -37.08 4.03
CA LEU A 48 -4.52 -35.90 4.09
C LEU A 48 -3.91 -35.72 5.50
N THR A 49 -4.69 -35.96 6.56
CA THR A 49 -4.22 -35.87 7.95
C THR A 49 -3.40 -37.06 8.45
N ARG A 50 -3.49 -38.22 7.80
CA ARG A 50 -2.79 -39.47 8.17
C ARG A 50 -1.35 -39.51 7.65
N ASN A 51 -1.05 -38.77 6.58
CA ASN A 51 0.29 -38.66 6.01
C ASN A 51 0.95 -37.37 6.52
N SER A 52 1.80 -37.50 7.54
CA SER A 52 2.49 -36.37 8.18
C SER A 52 3.28 -35.50 7.18
N VAL A 53 3.80 -36.09 6.10
CA VAL A 53 4.48 -35.38 5.01
C VAL A 53 3.52 -34.51 4.19
N LEU A 54 2.29 -34.97 3.91
CA LEU A 54 1.29 -34.19 3.17
C LEU A 54 0.72 -33.05 4.01
N VAL A 55 0.50 -33.29 5.31
CA VAL A 55 0.13 -32.23 6.26
C VAL A 55 1.20 -31.16 6.32
N ALA A 56 2.48 -31.56 6.44
CA ALA A 56 3.60 -30.64 6.42
C ALA A 56 3.71 -29.88 5.09
N ALA A 57 3.53 -30.55 3.95
CA ALA A 57 3.57 -29.92 2.64
C ALA A 57 2.43 -28.90 2.43
N HIS A 58 1.20 -29.21 2.88
CA HIS A 58 0.08 -28.26 2.84
C HIS A 58 0.29 -27.09 3.79
N PHE A 59 0.82 -27.33 4.99
CA PHE A 59 1.15 -26.27 5.92
C PHE A 59 2.24 -25.35 5.37
N LEU A 60 3.29 -25.92 4.77
CA LEU A 60 4.35 -25.16 4.12
C LEU A 60 3.82 -24.38 2.91
N LEU A 61 3.00 -25.01 2.05
CA LEU A 61 2.39 -24.32 0.91
C LEU A 61 1.46 -23.18 1.38
N PHE A 62 0.65 -23.41 2.41
CA PHE A 62 -0.21 -22.39 3.00
C PHE A 62 0.61 -21.25 3.61
N MET A 63 1.70 -21.54 4.31
CA MET A 63 2.61 -20.52 4.82
C MET A 63 3.23 -19.70 3.68
N VAL A 64 3.70 -20.35 2.61
CA VAL A 64 4.28 -19.65 1.44
C VAL A 64 3.22 -18.77 0.76
N VAL A 65 2.04 -19.31 0.47
CA VAL A 65 0.95 -18.56 -0.17
C VAL A 65 0.46 -17.41 0.70
N THR A 66 0.35 -17.60 2.02
CA THR A 66 -0.07 -16.52 2.92
C THR A 66 1.00 -15.44 3.07
N THR A 67 2.29 -15.79 3.05
CA THR A 67 3.36 -14.79 3.07
C THR A 67 3.36 -13.93 1.81
N ASP A 68 3.24 -14.52 0.62
CA ASP A 68 3.19 -13.78 -0.65
C ASP A 68 1.96 -12.84 -0.70
N PHE A 69 0.80 -13.35 -0.29
CA PHE A 69 -0.42 -12.54 -0.22
C PHE A 69 -0.30 -11.38 0.79
N HIS A 70 0.34 -11.61 1.95
CA HIS A 70 0.57 -10.56 2.93
C HIS A 70 1.50 -9.47 2.37
N THR A 71 2.57 -9.86 1.68
CA THR A 71 3.48 -8.92 1.01
C THR A 71 2.74 -8.11 -0.07
N GLN A 72 1.90 -8.75 -0.87
CA GLN A 72 1.10 -8.04 -1.88
C GLN A 72 0.10 -7.05 -1.25
N LEU A 73 -0.55 -7.42 -0.13
CA LEU A 73 -1.42 -6.50 0.59
C LEU A 73 -0.68 -5.28 1.14
N GLN A 74 0.53 -5.47 1.68
CA GLN A 74 1.37 -4.36 2.16
C GLN A 74 1.75 -3.41 1.03
N THR A 75 2.04 -3.93 -0.17
CA THR A 75 2.39 -3.07 -1.32
C THR A 75 1.20 -2.25 -1.84
N LEU A 76 -0.02 -2.77 -1.73
CA LEU A 76 -1.22 -2.04 -2.11
C LEU A 76 -1.55 -0.92 -1.10
N ASP A 77 -1.29 -1.15 0.18
CA ASP A 77 -1.46 -0.12 1.21
C ASP A 77 -0.42 0.99 1.05
N SER A 78 0.82 0.68 0.65
CA SER A 78 1.83 1.69 0.33
C SER A 78 1.60 2.45 -0.99
N LEU A 79 0.65 2.02 -1.83
CA LEU A 79 0.20 2.79 -3.00
C LEU A 79 -0.92 3.79 -2.63
N THR A 80 -1.31 3.85 -1.35
CA THR A 80 -2.23 4.87 -0.89
C THR A 80 -1.56 6.24 -0.92
N VAL A 81 -2.33 7.24 -1.36
CA VAL A 81 -1.91 8.64 -1.45
C VAL A 81 -1.28 9.06 -0.12
N ASN A 82 -0.11 9.70 -0.22
CA ASN A 82 0.57 10.33 0.91
C ASN A 82 -0.42 11.01 1.86
N PRO A 83 -0.29 10.83 3.18
CA PRO A 83 -1.25 11.39 4.11
C PRO A 83 -1.27 12.93 4.00
N GLU A 84 -2.45 13.47 3.74
CA GLU A 84 -2.68 14.92 3.67
C GLU A 84 -3.43 15.41 4.92
N PHE A 85 -3.07 16.58 5.41
CA PHE A 85 -3.78 17.25 6.50
C PHE A 85 -3.87 18.76 6.29
N ARG A 86 -4.86 19.40 6.91
CA ARG A 86 -5.00 20.85 6.92
C ARG A 86 -4.23 21.43 8.09
N ALA A 87 -3.32 22.35 7.79
CA ALA A 87 -2.53 23.04 8.81
C ALA A 87 -2.58 24.56 8.60
N VAL A 88 -2.39 25.29 9.70
CA VAL A 88 -1.97 26.68 9.61
C VAL A 88 -0.53 26.69 9.11
N VAL A 89 -0.26 27.39 8.02
CA VAL A 89 1.09 27.59 7.51
C VAL A 89 1.44 29.07 7.65
N THR A 90 2.51 29.32 8.40
CA THR A 90 3.08 30.64 8.66
C THR A 90 4.52 30.69 8.17
N ALA A 91 5.16 31.84 8.26
CA ALA A 91 6.58 31.99 7.94
C ALA A 91 7.32 32.72 9.06
N TYR A 92 8.58 32.37 9.25
CA TYR A 92 9.49 33.00 10.21
C TYR A 92 10.82 33.35 9.54
N SER A 93 11.62 34.18 10.20
CA SER A 93 12.96 34.53 9.72
C SER A 93 13.97 34.46 10.84
N SER A 94 15.22 34.17 10.50
CA SER A 94 16.36 34.15 11.43
C SER A 94 16.78 35.55 11.91
N SER A 95 15.84 36.45 12.21
CA SER A 95 16.21 37.73 12.82
C SER A 95 16.60 37.48 14.28
N SER A 96 17.67 38.12 14.75
CA SER A 96 18.16 37.99 16.14
C SER A 96 17.09 38.26 17.20
N ASP A 97 16.02 38.99 16.84
CA ASP A 97 14.91 39.31 17.72
C ASP A 97 13.98 38.09 17.99
N GLU A 98 14.13 37.01 17.23
CA GLU A 98 13.26 35.80 17.30
C GLU A 98 14.01 34.53 17.75
N THR A 99 15.34 34.58 17.88
CA THR A 99 16.20 33.43 18.22
C THR A 99 17.30 33.83 19.20
N ALA A 100 17.45 33.09 20.30
CA ALA A 100 18.58 33.24 21.22
C ALA A 100 19.82 32.53 20.64
N ASP A 101 20.96 33.21 20.65
CA ASP A 101 22.29 32.74 20.24
C ASP A 101 22.61 32.83 18.72
N ASP A 102 22.73 31.71 18.01
CA ASP A 102 23.05 31.68 16.57
C ASP A 102 21.76 31.51 15.76
N PRO A 103 21.23 32.60 15.16
CA PRO A 103 19.92 32.58 14.53
C PRO A 103 19.87 31.71 13.27
N PHE A 104 21.02 31.22 12.79
CA PHE A 104 21.13 30.45 11.56
C PHE A 104 21.28 28.94 11.79
N ILE A 105 21.23 28.44 13.02
CA ILE A 105 21.29 27.00 13.33
C ILE A 105 19.89 26.51 13.76
N THR A 106 19.38 25.51 13.04
CA THR A 106 18.07 24.89 13.34
C THR A 106 18.16 23.91 14.51
N ALA A 107 17.01 23.50 15.07
CA ALA A 107 16.96 22.48 16.12
C ALA A 107 17.59 21.11 15.75
N SER A 108 17.72 20.80 14.45
CA SER A 108 18.45 19.62 13.96
C SER A 108 19.98 19.79 13.93
N GLY A 109 20.50 20.99 14.22
CA GLY A 109 21.93 21.33 14.14
C GLY A 109 22.39 21.74 12.74
N VAL A 110 21.49 21.79 11.75
CA VAL A 110 21.79 22.19 10.37
C VAL A 110 21.64 23.69 10.20
N ARG A 111 22.49 24.30 9.35
CA ARG A 111 22.37 25.71 8.99
C ARG A 111 21.10 25.97 8.15
N VAL A 112 20.41 27.05 8.45
CA VAL A 112 19.18 27.43 7.75
C VAL A 112 19.41 27.61 6.24
N ARG A 113 18.43 27.18 5.44
CA ARG A 113 18.39 27.31 3.98
C ARG A 113 16.95 27.31 3.50
N HIS A 114 16.73 27.74 2.26
CA HIS A 114 15.43 27.61 1.61
C HIS A 114 14.96 26.15 1.60
N GLY A 115 13.66 25.96 1.85
CA GLY A 115 13.06 24.63 1.93
C GLY A 115 13.06 24.04 3.35
N ILE A 116 13.44 24.80 4.37
CA ILE A 116 13.32 24.36 5.78
C ILE A 116 11.99 24.81 6.36
N VAL A 117 11.39 23.95 7.16
CA VAL A 117 10.25 24.27 8.03
C VAL A 117 10.53 23.91 9.49
N ALA A 118 9.89 24.65 10.39
CA ALA A 118 9.68 24.23 11.77
C ALA A 118 8.35 23.47 11.87
N CYS A 119 8.38 22.29 12.48
CA CYS A 119 7.21 21.43 12.62
C CYS A 119 7.00 20.94 14.07
N SER A 120 5.82 20.38 14.33
CA SER A 120 5.51 19.68 15.59
C SER A 120 6.47 18.51 15.85
N ARG A 121 6.55 18.08 17.11
CA ARG A 121 7.37 16.93 17.53
C ARG A 121 6.84 15.59 17.02
N ASP A 122 5.59 15.56 16.57
CA ASP A 122 4.97 14.36 15.99
C ASP A 122 5.66 13.94 14.68
N PHE A 123 6.31 14.89 14.01
CA PHE A 123 7.07 14.64 12.79
C PHE A 123 8.56 14.52 13.13
N PRO A 124 9.23 13.40 12.82
CA PRO A 124 10.68 13.29 13.01
C PRO A 124 11.44 14.30 12.14
N PHE A 125 12.67 14.63 12.53
CA PHE A 125 13.52 15.46 11.67
C PHE A 125 13.78 14.75 10.34
N GLY A 126 13.79 15.52 9.25
CA GLY A 126 13.88 15.00 7.88
C GLY A 126 12.53 14.69 7.23
N SER A 127 11.42 14.78 7.97
CA SER A 127 10.08 14.67 7.39
C SER A 127 9.89 15.69 6.27
N LYS A 128 9.32 15.26 5.15
CA LYS A 128 9.11 16.11 3.98
C LYS A 128 7.65 16.44 3.80
N PHE A 129 7.39 17.68 3.41
CA PHE A 129 6.04 18.19 3.19
C PHE A 129 5.94 18.85 1.84
N LEU A 130 4.90 18.54 1.06
CA LEU A 130 4.52 19.31 -0.12
C LEU A 130 3.52 20.38 0.32
N ILE A 131 3.86 21.64 0.11
CA ILE A 131 3.04 22.81 0.45
C ILE A 131 3.06 23.76 -0.75
N ASP A 132 1.89 24.07 -1.31
CA ASP A 132 1.74 24.92 -2.51
C ASP A 132 2.66 24.51 -3.68
N GLY A 133 2.85 23.20 -3.88
CA GLY A 133 3.69 22.64 -4.96
C GLY A 133 5.20 22.70 -4.72
N GLN A 134 5.64 23.16 -3.54
CA GLN A 134 7.04 23.18 -3.13
C GLN A 134 7.29 22.18 -2.00
N VAL A 135 8.40 21.45 -2.08
CA VAL A 135 8.83 20.52 -1.03
C VAL A 135 9.62 21.26 0.04
N TYR A 136 9.28 21.00 1.29
CA TYR A 136 9.96 21.47 2.48
C TYR A 136 10.38 20.31 3.38
N GLU A 137 11.41 20.51 4.18
CA GLU A 137 11.98 19.53 5.10
C GLU A 137 11.91 20.04 6.53
N CYS A 138 11.39 19.22 7.45
CA CYS A 138 11.39 19.56 8.87
C CYS A 138 12.77 19.39 9.47
N LEU A 139 13.46 20.50 9.66
CA LEU A 139 14.76 20.56 10.32
C LEU A 139 14.74 21.42 11.58
N ASP A 140 13.60 22.07 11.87
CA ASP A 140 13.44 22.94 13.02
C ASP A 140 12.20 22.60 13.85
N ARG A 141 12.05 23.19 15.03
CA ARG A 141 10.99 22.85 15.98
C ARG A 141 10.13 24.04 16.38
N LEU A 142 8.83 23.77 16.47
CA LEU A 142 7.88 24.72 17.03
C LEU A 142 7.88 24.66 18.56
N ALA A 143 7.53 25.80 19.17
CA ALA A 143 7.18 25.82 20.59
C ALA A 143 5.91 24.96 20.82
N ARG A 144 5.84 24.22 21.94
CA ARG A 144 4.73 23.28 22.27
C ARG A 144 3.31 23.85 22.12
N ARG A 145 3.14 25.16 22.28
CA ARG A 145 1.84 25.83 22.13
C ARG A 145 1.36 25.96 20.67
N PHE A 146 2.21 25.58 19.71
CA PHE A 146 2.03 25.78 18.26
C PHE A 146 2.13 24.46 17.48
N ASP A 147 1.87 23.32 18.11
CA ASP A 147 1.96 22.01 17.45
C ASP A 147 0.89 21.82 16.35
N ASP A 148 -0.03 22.77 16.17
CA ASP A 148 -1.11 22.81 15.16
C ASP A 148 -0.74 23.50 13.83
N ARG A 149 0.51 23.96 13.68
CA ARG A 149 0.96 24.73 12.52
C ARG A 149 2.27 24.23 11.94
N ILE A 150 2.67 24.82 10.82
CA ILE A 150 3.99 24.68 10.20
C ILE A 150 4.52 26.07 9.90
N ASP A 151 5.77 26.36 10.28
CA ASP A 151 6.42 27.64 9.99
C ASP A 151 7.50 27.46 8.92
N ILE A 152 7.35 28.09 7.77
CA ILE A 152 8.33 28.10 6.68
C ILE A 152 9.44 29.10 6.98
N TRP A 153 10.69 28.65 6.90
CA TRP A 153 11.83 29.55 7.03
C TRP A 153 11.98 30.45 5.80
N MET A 154 12.17 31.75 6.04
CA MET A 154 12.42 32.76 5.03
C MET A 154 13.70 33.55 5.33
N PRO A 155 14.42 34.03 4.29
CA PRO A 155 15.69 34.73 4.46
C PRO A 155 15.54 36.14 5.06
N SER A 156 14.34 36.73 5.02
CA SER A 156 14.08 38.06 5.57
C SER A 156 12.72 38.15 6.26
N LYS A 157 12.61 39.04 7.25
CA LYS A 157 11.36 39.33 7.97
C LYS A 157 10.29 39.87 7.04
N GLU A 158 10.66 40.69 6.07
CA GLU A 158 9.74 41.22 5.06
C GLU A 158 9.12 40.09 4.22
N ALA A 159 9.92 39.09 3.81
CA ALA A 159 9.41 37.92 3.11
C ALA A 159 8.45 37.09 3.99
N ALA A 160 8.76 36.91 5.27
CA ALA A 160 7.89 36.21 6.21
C ALA A 160 6.55 36.94 6.42
N VAL A 161 6.58 38.28 6.58
CA VAL A 161 5.39 39.11 6.72
C VAL A 161 4.54 39.08 5.45
N ASN A 162 5.16 39.19 4.27
CA ASN A 162 4.47 39.14 2.99
C ASN A 162 3.84 37.76 2.71
N TYR A 163 4.45 36.68 3.20
CA TYR A 163 3.86 35.34 3.12
C TYR A 163 2.57 35.24 3.94
N GLY A 164 2.59 35.77 5.17
CA GLY A 164 1.43 35.83 6.05
C GLY A 164 1.00 34.48 6.63
N LYS A 165 -0.21 34.43 7.20
CA LYS A 165 -0.82 33.23 7.78
C LYS A 165 -1.86 32.66 6.82
N LYS A 166 -1.72 31.40 6.44
CA LYS A 166 -2.66 30.69 5.53
C LYS A 166 -3.09 29.37 6.15
N VAL A 167 -4.23 28.84 5.71
CA VAL A 167 -4.64 27.47 6.01
C VAL A 167 -4.52 26.68 4.72
N LEU A 168 -3.54 25.79 4.66
CA LEU A 168 -3.18 25.03 3.46
C LEU A 168 -3.36 23.54 3.71
N VAL A 169 -3.51 22.80 2.61
CA VAL A 169 -3.36 21.35 2.64
C VAL A 169 -1.87 21.05 2.57
N VAL A 170 -1.43 20.15 3.45
CA VAL A 170 -0.04 19.73 3.58
C VAL A 170 -0.01 18.22 3.36
N GLU A 171 0.74 17.79 2.35
CA GLU A 171 0.97 16.39 2.05
C GLU A 171 2.29 15.96 2.69
N VAL A 172 2.28 14.84 3.42
CA VAL A 172 3.51 14.25 3.99
C VAL A 172 4.12 13.30 2.96
N LEU A 173 5.33 13.59 2.51
CA LEU A 173 6.01 12.78 1.50
C LEU A 173 6.80 11.65 2.16
N ASP A 174 6.57 10.42 1.71
CA ASP A 174 7.39 9.27 2.08
C ASP A 174 8.77 9.27 1.37
N GLU A 175 9.72 8.50 1.91
CA GLU A 175 11.10 8.44 1.38
C GLU A 175 11.16 8.00 -0.09
N SER A 176 10.18 7.23 -0.58
CA SER A 176 10.09 6.80 -1.99
C SER A 176 9.90 7.98 -2.95
N ASP A 177 9.15 9.00 -2.55
CA ASP A 177 8.65 10.06 -3.43
C ASP A 177 9.63 11.23 -3.55
N ALA A 178 10.50 11.38 -2.55
CA ALA A 178 11.57 12.38 -2.55
C ALA A 178 12.58 12.20 -3.69
N SER A 179 12.69 10.99 -4.28
CA SER A 179 13.62 10.70 -5.36
C SER A 179 13.14 11.19 -6.75
N THR A 180 11.84 11.45 -6.91
CA THR A 180 11.24 11.72 -8.24
C THR A 180 11.25 13.20 -8.62
N SER A 181 11.38 14.13 -7.66
CA SER A 181 11.33 15.58 -7.91
C SER A 181 12.69 16.20 -8.33
N GLY A 182 13.77 15.42 -8.36
CA GLY A 182 15.13 15.89 -8.68
C GLY A 182 15.52 15.91 -10.17
N LYS A 183 14.63 15.50 -11.10
CA LYS A 183 14.98 15.44 -12.53
C LYS A 183 14.90 16.84 -13.17
N LYS A 184 15.98 17.61 -13.02
CA LYS A 184 16.29 18.78 -13.85
C LYS A 184 16.18 18.39 -15.32
N ILE A 185 15.20 18.98 -16.00
CA ILE A 185 15.22 19.13 -17.46
C ILE A 185 16.40 20.05 -17.78
N GLY A 186 17.27 19.56 -18.68
CA GLY A 186 18.53 20.20 -19.06
C GLY A 186 18.37 21.46 -19.89
#